data_AF-A0A373FR11-F1
#
_entry.id   AF-A0A373FR11-F1
#
_cell.length_a   1.000
_cell.length_b   1.000
_cell.length_c   1.000
_cell.angle_alpha   90.00
_cell.angle_beta   90.00
_cell.angle_gamma   90.00
#
_symmetry.space_group_name_H-M   'P 1'
#
loop_
_entity.id
_entity.type
_entity.pdbx_description
1 polymer ?
#
loop_
_entity_poly.entity_id
_entity_poly.type
_entity_poly.pdbx_seq_one_letter_code
_entity_poly.pdbx_strand_id
1 'polypeptide(L)' 'MAPEIVSSLYEGVLDPDSWFQGMERLTAAIDSCLFHSAGVHKATGQVFGGLSNSTRPIEKVREYELYYTPTQEPPS' A
#
# COMPACT_ATOMS: atom_id res chain seq x y z
N MET A 1 -14.48 9.64 -5.22
CA MET A 1 -13.42 8.74 -4.71
C MET A 1 -12.34 9.51 -3.95
N ALA A 2 -11.63 10.47 -4.58
CA ALA A 2 -10.59 11.27 -3.89
C ALA A 2 -11.05 12.10 -2.67
N PRO A 3 -12.26 12.71 -2.63
CA PRO A 3 -12.65 13.59 -1.51
C PRO A 3 -12.75 12.85 -0.16
N GLU A 4 -13.24 11.62 -0.17
CA GLU A 4 -13.41 10.81 1.04
C GLU A 4 -12.08 10.37 1.63
N ILE A 5 -11.11 9.99 0.77
CA ILE A 5 -9.74 9.68 1.21
C ILE A 5 -9.13 10.90 1.92
N VAL A 6 -9.24 12.08 1.30
CA VAL A 6 -8.70 13.32 1.86
C VAL A 6 -9.40 13.66 3.18
N SER A 7 -10.73 13.52 3.28
CA SER A 7 -11.47 13.76 4.53
C SER A 7 -10.96 12.87 5.65
N SER A 8 -10.87 11.54 5.42
CA SER A 8 -10.39 10.58 6.41
C SER A 8 -8.96 10.87 6.86
N LEU A 9 -8.07 11.29 5.95
CA LEU A 9 -6.69 11.66 6.31
C LEU A 9 -6.60 12.94 7.15
N TYR A 10 -7.45 13.94 6.88
CA TYR A 10 -7.52 15.17 7.68
C TYR A 10 -8.15 14.92 9.05
N GLU A 11 -9.25 14.17 9.11
CA GLU A 11 -9.85 13.72 10.37
C GLU A 11 -8.88 12.84 11.16
N GLY A 12 -8.03 12.10 10.45
CA GLY A 12 -6.90 11.33 10.96
C GLY A 12 -5.94 12.09 11.88
N VAL A 13 -5.87 13.41 11.75
CA VAL A 13 -5.08 14.28 12.63
C VAL A 13 -5.66 14.32 14.05
N LEU A 14 -6.98 14.17 14.18
CA LEU A 14 -7.73 14.22 15.43
C LEU A 14 -8.08 12.82 15.94
N ASP A 15 -8.28 11.87 15.03
CA ASP A 15 -8.68 10.50 15.32
C ASP A 15 -7.83 9.48 14.53
N PRO A 16 -6.97 8.69 15.20
CA PRO A 16 -6.15 7.68 14.54
C PRO A 16 -6.93 6.66 13.71
N ASP A 17 -8.17 6.32 14.07
CA ASP A 17 -8.96 5.34 13.33
C ASP A 17 -9.36 5.87 11.95
N SER A 18 -9.70 7.16 11.87
CA SER A 18 -9.95 7.88 10.63
C SER A 18 -8.72 7.89 9.70
N TRP A 19 -7.51 8.01 10.27
CA TRP A 19 -6.27 7.90 9.50
C TRP A 19 -6.15 6.53 8.84
N PHE A 20 -6.35 5.44 9.59
CA PHE A 20 -6.24 4.09 9.04
C PHE A 20 -7.30 3.81 7.97
N GLN A 21 -8.54 4.27 8.16
CA GLN A 21 -9.57 4.18 7.12
C GLN A 21 -9.18 4.92 5.83
N GLY A 22 -8.58 6.10 5.95
CA GLY A 22 -8.04 6.85 4.81
C GLY A 22 -6.96 6.07 4.07
N MET A 23 -6.05 5.42 4.81
CA MET A 23 -4.97 4.62 4.24
C MET A 23 -5.46 3.33 3.57
N GLU A 24 -6.48 2.66 4.11
CA GLU A 24 -7.13 1.52 3.48
C GLU A 24 -7.81 1.92 2.15
N ARG A 25 -8.58 3.02 2.17
CA ARG A 25 -9.23 3.55 0.96
C ARG A 25 -8.21 3.98 -0.09
N LEU A 26 -7.10 4.60 0.33
CA LEU A 26 -6.00 4.96 -0.55
C LEU A 26 -5.39 3.71 -1.18
N THR A 27 -5.09 2.68 -0.39
CA THR A 27 -4.53 1.40 -0.86
C THR A 27 -5.43 0.73 -1.90
N ALA A 28 -6.75 0.72 -1.67
CA ALA A 28 -7.71 0.17 -2.62
C ALA A 28 -7.80 1.00 -3.92
N ALA A 29 -7.61 2.32 -3.87
CA ALA A 29 -7.74 3.20 -5.02
C ALA A 29 -6.51 3.23 -5.94
N ILE A 30 -5.31 3.03 -5.39
CA ILE A 30 -4.05 3.07 -6.16
C ILE A 30 -3.71 1.76 -6.87
N ASP A 31 -4.43 0.66 -6.59
CA ASP A 31 -4.19 -0.67 -7.16
C ASP A 31 -2.70 -1.07 -7.13
N SER A 32 -2.03 -0.74 -6.02
CA SER A 32 -0.58 -0.92 -5.90
C SER A 32 -0.24 -2.38 -5.60
N CYS A 33 0.83 -2.90 -6.22
CA CYS A 33 1.34 -4.24 -5.90
C CYS A 33 1.81 -4.38 -4.44
N LEU A 34 2.26 -3.29 -3.82
CA LEU A 34 2.77 -3.24 -2.45
C LEU A 34 2.42 -1.88 -1.85
N PHE A 35 2.00 -1.89 -0.59
CA PHE A 35 1.74 -0.69 0.18
C PHE A 35 2.34 -0.81 1.59
N HIS A 36 3.02 0.23 2.06
CA HIS A 36 3.54 0.29 3.42
C HIS A 36 3.36 1.70 3.97
N SER A 37 2.84 1.79 5.18
CA SER A 37 2.78 3.00 5.97
C SER A 37 3.18 2.69 7.41
N ALA A 38 3.88 3.62 8.05
CA ALA A 38 4.26 3.51 9.44
C ALA A 38 4.14 4.87 10.13
N GLY A 39 3.53 4.88 11.30
CA GLY A 39 3.53 6.01 12.23
C GLY A 39 4.74 5.93 13.15
N VAL A 40 5.57 6.97 13.15
CA VAL A 40 6.78 7.05 13.97
C VAL A 40 6.70 8.25 14.90
N HIS A 41 6.92 8.03 16.19
CA HIS A 41 7.00 9.10 17.17
C HIS A 41 8.28 9.91 16.96
N LYS A 42 8.14 11.19 16.61
CA LYS A 42 9.26 12.05 16.20
C LYS A 42 10.41 12.11 17.22
N ALA A 43 10.10 12.20 18.50
CA ALA A 43 11.12 12.43 19.54
C ALA A 43 11.85 11.16 19.98
N THR A 44 11.21 10.00 19.87
CA THR A 44 11.75 8.72 20.38
C THR A 44 12.10 7.74 19.28
N GLY A 45 11.64 7.98 18.05
CA GLY A 45 11.77 7.04 16.94
C GLY A 45 10.91 5.79 17.07
N GLN A 46 10.07 5.68 18.10
CA GLN A 46 9.22 4.50 18.29
C GLN A 46 8.15 4.43 17.21
N VAL A 47 7.99 3.24 16.62
CA VAL A 47 6.86 2.93 15.76
C VAL A 47 5.65 2.66 16.63
N PHE A 48 4.56 3.40 16.42
CA PHE A 48 3.32 3.23 17.18
C PHE A 48 2.20 2.56 16.38
N GLY A 49 2.40 2.35 15.08
CA GLY A 49 1.43 1.66 14.23
C GLY A 49 1.86 1.67 12.77
N GLY A 50 1.19 0.87 11.95
CA GLY A 50 1.45 0.80 10.52
C GLY A 50 0.40 -0.03 9.79
N LEU A 51 0.34 0.18 8.47
CA LEU A 51 -0.49 -0.60 7.56
C LEU A 51 0.43 -1.14 6.47
N SER A 52 0.37 -2.44 6.19
CA SER A 52 1.08 -3.03 5.06
C SER A 52 0.17 -3.93 4.26
N ASN A 53 0.33 -3.86 2.94
CA ASN A 53 -0.17 -4.87 2.02
C ASN A 53 1.03 -5.47 1.28
N SER A 54 1.28 -6.75 1.53
CA SER A 54 2.30 -7.56 0.86
C SER A 54 1.69 -8.58 -0.11
N THR A 55 0.35 -8.61 -0.22
CA THR A 55 -0.36 -9.46 -1.15
C THR A 55 -0.23 -8.87 -2.54
N ARG A 56 0.62 -9.50 -3.35
CA ARG A 56 0.80 -9.14 -4.76
C ARG A 56 -0.50 -9.43 -5.52
N PRO A 57 -1.08 -8.47 -6.27
CA PRO A 57 -2.21 -8.73 -7.16
C PRO A 57 -1.84 -9.81 -8.16
N ILE A 58 -2.55 -10.94 -8.14
CA ILE A 58 -2.24 -12.12 -8.96
C ILE A 58 -2.24 -11.78 -10.45
N GLU A 59 -3.12 -10.87 -10.86
CA GLU A 59 -3.26 -10.40 -12.23
C GLU A 59 -2.00 -9.67 -12.69
N LYS A 60 -1.43 -8.82 -11.81
CA LYS A 60 -0.20 -8.07 -12.09
C LYS A 60 1.05 -8.95 -12.05
N VAL A 61 1.09 -9.93 -11.14
CA VAL A 61 2.15 -10.95 -11.14
C VAL A 61 2.11 -11.74 -12.45
N ARG A 62 0.93 -12.16 -12.89
CA ARG A 62 0.76 -12.92 -14.13
C ARG A 62 1.09 -12.09 -15.37
N GLU A 63 0.69 -10.83 -15.42
CA GLU A 63 1.09 -9.87 -16.46
C GLU A 63 2.62 -9.77 -16.53
N TYR A 64 3.28 -9.59 -15.38
CA TYR A 64 4.74 -9.56 -15.30
C TYR A 64 5.37 -10.85 -15.83
N GLU A 65 4.89 -12.00 -15.39
CA GLU A 65 5.40 -13.31 -15.79
C GLU A 65 5.26 -13.56 -17.30
N LEU A 66 4.17 -13.09 -17.90
CA LEU A 66 3.89 -13.26 -19.34
C LEU A 66 4.77 -12.37 -20.22
N TYR A 67 5.06 -11.15 -19.80
CA TYR A 67 5.67 -10.14 -20.67
C TYR A 67 7.11 -9.78 -20.32
N TYR A 68 7.57 -10.06 -19.09
CA TYR A 68 8.82 -9.53 -18.56
C TYR A 68 9.73 -10.57 -17.90
N THR A 69 9.26 -11.80 -17.66
CA THR A 69 10.17 -12.88 -17.27
C THR A 69 10.95 -13.34 -18.51
N PRO A 70 12.30 -13.25 -18.50
CA PRO A 70 13.10 -13.75 -19.61
C PRO A 70 12.77 -15.22 -19.83
N THR A 71 12.33 -15.57 -21.04
CA THR A 71 12.26 -16.98 -21.44
C THR A 71 13.68 -17.50 -21.36
N GLN A 72 14.01 -18.25 -20.31
CA GLN A 72 15.28 -18.96 -20.30
C GLN A 72 15.17 -19.99 -21.42
N GLU A 73 15.78 -19.70 -22.57
CA GLU A 73 16.07 -20.74 -23.55
C GLU A 73 16.87 -21.81 -22.81
N PRO A 74 16.41 -23.07 -22.81
CA PRO A 74 17.22 -24.14 -22.24
C PRO A 74 18.54 -24.20 -23.01
N PRO A 75 19.68 -24.41 -22.32
CA PRO A 75 20.97 -24.50 -23.00
C PRO A 75 20.92 -25.61 -24.06
N SER A 76 21.31 -25.24 -25.29
CA SER A 76 21.41 -26.13 -26.45
C SER A 76 22.48 -27.20 -26.29
#